data_AF-A0A1Q5EJY3-F1
#
_entry.id   AF-A0A1Q5EJY3-F1
#
_cell.length_a   1.000
_cell.length_b   1.000
_cell.length_c   1.000
_cell.angle_alpha   90.00
_cell.angle_beta   90.00
_cell.angle_gamma   90.00
#
_symmetry.space_group_name_H-M   'P 1'
#
loop_
_entity.id
_entity.type
_entity.pdbx_description
1 polymer ?
#
loop_
_entity_poly.entity_id
_entity_poly.type
_entity_poly.pdbx_seq_one_letter_code
_entity_poly.pdbx_strand_id
1 'polypeptide(L)'
;MRCPACRREHRYEPPSLPCPCGAQLRVPLLRGGVPVQVRFRSWEDSWVSMRCPHCGRNDQWPQPEFTCDCGATVRMPVDRAPKLQSAGPRTTRPAEAARPYTTAVPPLAPPEPAAGPGPARALRPPFRPRPVRTPQDAVLTAARYLQWLGFEDLELTSGQERDSTTLLGGRMVARVDTWSEPADVKAVECLWLETLHGEQVAAAMFTVSGYSRQATVRGEQLLVALFTLDAAGIPQPSNGAAEALMETGWTS
;
A
#
# COMPACT_ATOMS: atom_id res chain seq x y z
N MET A 1 -11.39 -24.92 -0.31
CA MET A 1 -10.95 -24.80 -1.74
C MET A 1 -9.48 -25.12 -1.85
N ARG A 2 -8.98 -25.53 -3.03
CA ARG A 2 -7.55 -25.76 -3.27
C ARG A 2 -6.96 -24.63 -4.11
N CYS A 3 -5.75 -24.19 -3.77
CA CYS A 3 -5.01 -23.26 -4.61
C CYS A 3 -4.69 -23.92 -5.97
N PRO A 4 -5.00 -23.28 -7.12
CA PRO A 4 -4.71 -23.83 -8.44
C PRO A 4 -3.20 -23.97 -8.72
N ALA A 5 -2.35 -23.19 -8.05
CA ALA A 5 -0.89 -23.26 -8.20
C ALA A 5 -0.24 -24.37 -7.34
N CYS A 6 -0.46 -24.34 -6.02
CA CYS A 6 0.24 -25.23 -5.08
C CYS A 6 -0.64 -26.36 -4.49
N ARG A 7 -1.93 -26.41 -4.85
CA ARG A 7 -2.93 -27.41 -4.39
C ARG A 7 -3.21 -27.45 -2.89
N ARG A 8 -2.61 -26.55 -2.09
CA ARG A 8 -2.89 -26.34 -0.66
C ARG A 8 -4.37 -26.03 -0.43
N GLU A 9 -4.93 -26.58 0.64
CA GLU A 9 -6.31 -26.35 1.03
C GLU A 9 -6.43 -25.05 1.83
N HIS A 10 -7.46 -24.27 1.49
CA HIS A 10 -7.81 -23.02 2.15
C HIS A 10 -9.29 -23.02 2.50
N ARG A 11 -9.60 -22.40 3.64
CA ARG A 11 -10.95 -21.99 4.01
C ARG A 11 -11.10 -20.52 3.65
N TYR A 12 -12.10 -20.20 2.84
CA TYR A 12 -12.41 -18.84 2.44
C TYR A 12 -13.84 -18.53 2.86
N GLU A 13 -14.01 -17.38 3.51
CA GLU A 13 -15.31 -16.84 3.86
C GLU A 13 -15.46 -15.48 3.16
N PRO A 14 -16.47 -15.30 2.29
CA PRO A 14 -16.68 -14.01 1.62
C PRO A 14 -16.89 -12.88 2.64
N PRO A 15 -16.21 -11.74 2.51
CA PRO A 15 -16.40 -10.61 3.40
C PRO A 15 -17.82 -10.04 3.26
N SER A 16 -18.32 -9.47 4.36
CA SER A 16 -19.55 -8.68 4.35
C SER A 16 -19.23 -7.25 3.90
N LEU A 17 -19.92 -6.79 2.87
CA LEU A 17 -19.70 -5.50 2.22
C LEU A 17 -20.91 -4.58 2.46
N PRO A 18 -20.69 -3.33 2.89
CA PRO A 18 -21.78 -2.42 3.23
C PRO A 18 -22.42 -1.84 1.96
N CYS A 19 -23.74 -1.95 1.86
CA CYS A 19 -24.53 -1.22 0.86
C CYS A 19 -24.96 0.14 1.42
N PRO A 20 -25.03 1.21 0.60
CA PRO A 20 -25.54 2.51 1.03
C PRO A 20 -26.96 2.50 1.65
N CYS A 21 -27.76 1.46 1.40
CA CYS A 21 -29.06 1.28 2.07
C CYS A 21 -28.98 0.72 3.50
N GLY A 22 -27.78 0.44 4.01
CA GLY A 22 -27.54 -0.18 5.32
C GLY A 22 -27.48 -1.72 5.30
N ALA A 23 -27.80 -2.35 4.18
CA ALA A 23 -27.72 -3.81 4.05
C ALA A 23 -26.26 -4.30 3.99
N GLN A 24 -26.01 -5.45 4.60
CA GLN A 24 -24.73 -6.16 4.57
C GLN A 24 -24.77 -7.26 3.51
N LEU A 25 -23.94 -7.14 2.48
CA LEU A 25 -23.98 -8.01 1.30
C LEU A 25 -22.75 -8.92 1.24
N ARG A 26 -22.95 -10.18 0.85
CA ARG A 26 -21.86 -11.10 0.52
C ARG A 26 -21.97 -11.51 -0.94
N VAL A 27 -20.87 -11.44 -1.67
CA VAL A 27 -20.82 -11.89 -3.07
C VAL A 27 -21.08 -13.39 -3.12
N PRO A 28 -22.09 -13.87 -3.88
CA PRO A 28 -22.48 -15.27 -3.88
C PRO A 28 -21.44 -16.11 -4.63
N LEU A 29 -20.85 -17.08 -3.95
CA LEU A 29 -19.92 -18.02 -4.57
C LEU A 29 -20.68 -19.14 -5.30
N LEU A 30 -20.20 -19.51 -6.48
CA LEU A 30 -20.67 -20.67 -7.22
C LEU A 30 -20.21 -21.95 -6.50
N ARG A 31 -21.17 -22.69 -5.93
CA ARG A 31 -20.88 -23.97 -5.24
C ARG A 31 -20.28 -24.97 -6.23
N GLY A 32 -19.16 -25.58 -5.86
CA GLY A 32 -18.43 -26.52 -6.71
C GLY A 32 -17.69 -25.87 -7.89
N GLY A 33 -17.73 -24.55 -8.03
CA GLY A 33 -16.98 -23.85 -9.06
C GLY A 33 -15.46 -23.99 -8.84
N VAL A 34 -14.71 -23.92 -9.94
CA VAL A 34 -13.24 -24.05 -9.93
C VAL A 34 -12.60 -22.68 -9.66
N PRO A 35 -11.79 -22.52 -8.59
CA PRO A 35 -11.01 -21.32 -8.36
C PRO A 35 -9.94 -21.11 -9.43
N VAL A 36 -9.69 -19.86 -9.81
CA VAL A 36 -8.71 -19.51 -10.85
C VAL A 36 -7.57 -18.67 -10.27
N GLN A 37 -6.36 -18.85 -10.80
CA GLN A 37 -5.24 -17.98 -10.47
C GLN A 37 -5.37 -16.69 -11.28
N VAL A 38 -5.38 -15.55 -10.60
CA VAL A 38 -5.30 -14.24 -11.24
C VAL A 38 -3.85 -13.99 -11.61
N ARG A 39 -3.54 -13.92 -12.90
CA ARG A 39 -2.21 -13.59 -13.41
C ARG A 39 -2.08 -12.14 -13.86
N PHE A 40 -3.19 -11.55 -14.30
CA PHE A 40 -3.28 -10.18 -14.78
C PHE A 40 -4.49 -9.52 -14.12
N ARG A 41 -4.33 -8.26 -13.71
CA ARG A 41 -5.37 -7.50 -13.02
C ARG A 41 -5.67 -6.24 -13.80
N SER A 42 -6.93 -6.09 -14.21
CA SER A 42 -7.48 -4.82 -14.68
C SER A 42 -8.46 -4.29 -13.63
N TRP A 43 -8.76 -2.99 -13.68
CA TRP A 43 -9.79 -2.41 -12.84
C TRP A 43 -11.13 -3.13 -13.07
N GLU A 44 -11.59 -3.22 -14.31
CA GLU A 44 -12.86 -3.87 -14.67
C GLU A 44 -12.95 -5.33 -14.20
N ASP A 45 -11.86 -6.10 -14.33
CA ASP A 45 -11.84 -7.51 -13.91
C ASP A 45 -11.78 -7.70 -12.40
N SER A 46 -11.51 -6.64 -11.63
CA SER A 46 -11.45 -6.68 -10.15
C SER A 46 -12.82 -6.54 -9.50
N TRP A 47 -13.85 -6.21 -10.28
CA TRP A 47 -15.20 -5.97 -9.78
C TRP A 47 -16.22 -6.97 -10.36
N VAL A 48 -17.30 -7.20 -9.62
CA VAL A 48 -18.49 -7.90 -10.08
C VAL A 48 -19.71 -7.00 -9.87
N SER A 49 -20.46 -6.80 -10.95
CA SER A 49 -21.71 -6.05 -10.90
C SER A 49 -22.84 -6.96 -10.41
N MET A 50 -23.49 -6.59 -9.31
CA MET A 50 -24.67 -7.29 -8.82
C MET A 50 -25.62 -6.35 -8.10
N ARG A 51 -26.90 -6.77 -8.05
CA ARG A 51 -27.93 -6.02 -7.34
C ARG A 51 -27.92 -6.34 -5.86
N CYS A 52 -28.10 -5.33 -5.03
CA CYS A 52 -28.45 -5.52 -3.64
C CYS A 52 -29.80 -6.24 -3.55
N PRO A 53 -29.93 -7.37 -2.83
CA PRO A 53 -31.20 -8.06 -2.68
C PRO A 53 -32.21 -7.28 -1.83
N HIS A 54 -31.74 -6.26 -1.08
CA HIS A 54 -32.59 -5.43 -0.24
C HIS A 54 -33.16 -4.22 -0.99
N CYS A 55 -32.31 -3.37 -1.57
CA CYS A 55 -32.74 -2.14 -2.23
C CYS A 55 -32.78 -2.21 -3.77
N GLY A 56 -32.32 -3.32 -4.37
CA GLY A 56 -32.29 -3.53 -5.82
C GLY A 56 -31.22 -2.74 -6.58
N ARG A 57 -30.47 -1.83 -5.93
CA ARG A 57 -29.40 -1.05 -6.55
C ARG A 57 -28.35 -1.96 -7.15
N ASN A 58 -27.97 -1.71 -8.41
CA ASN A 58 -26.86 -2.39 -9.07
C ASN A 58 -25.57 -1.60 -8.84
N ASP A 59 -24.61 -2.20 -8.17
CA ASP A 59 -23.31 -1.62 -7.86
C ASP A 59 -22.19 -2.61 -8.21
N GLN A 60 -20.96 -2.10 -8.23
CA GLN A 60 -19.75 -2.88 -8.41
C GLN A 60 -19.18 -3.30 -7.06
N TRP A 61 -18.94 -4.59 -6.89
CA TRP A 61 -18.43 -5.19 -5.65
C TRP A 61 -17.09 -5.87 -5.91
N PRO A 62 -16.13 -5.83 -4.98
CA PRO A 62 -14.85 -6.52 -5.16
C PRO A 62 -15.05 -8.00 -5.45
N GLN A 63 -14.28 -8.54 -6.40
CA GLN A 63 -14.26 -9.98 -6.65
C GLN A 63 -13.78 -10.73 -5.41
N PRO A 64 -14.36 -11.90 -5.10
CA PRO A 64 -13.95 -12.70 -3.96
C PRO A 64 -12.58 -13.35 -4.22
N GLU A 65 -11.53 -12.72 -3.72
CA GLU A 65 -10.13 -13.11 -3.93
C GLU A 65 -9.41 -13.33 -2.60
N PHE A 66 -8.37 -14.18 -2.60
CA PHE A 66 -7.42 -14.31 -1.51
C PHE A 66 -6.01 -14.59 -2.04
N THR A 67 -4.98 -14.26 -1.25
CA THR A 67 -3.59 -14.58 -1.56
C THR A 67 -3.17 -15.84 -0.80
N CYS A 68 -2.68 -16.85 -1.52
CA CYS A 68 -2.10 -18.05 -0.94
C CYS A 68 -0.63 -17.79 -0.56
N ASP A 69 -0.11 -18.42 0.50
CA ASP A 69 1.29 -18.29 0.92
C ASP A 69 2.33 -18.71 -0.15
N CYS A 70 1.91 -19.40 -1.21
CA CYS A 70 2.79 -19.68 -2.36
C CYS A 70 2.91 -18.48 -3.33
N GLY A 71 2.32 -17.33 -3.01
CA GLY A 71 2.30 -16.12 -3.82
C GLY A 71 1.19 -16.04 -4.87
N ALA A 72 0.30 -17.04 -4.96
CA ALA A 72 -0.79 -17.03 -5.93
C ALA A 72 -2.01 -16.25 -5.41
N THR A 73 -2.48 -15.27 -6.19
CA THR A 73 -3.80 -14.64 -5.99
C THR A 73 -4.88 -15.53 -6.62
N VAL A 74 -5.80 -16.02 -5.80
CA VAL A 74 -6.85 -16.96 -6.21
C VAL A 74 -8.21 -16.28 -6.16
N ARG A 75 -8.91 -16.27 -7.29
CA ARG A 75 -10.28 -15.74 -7.43
C ARG A 75 -11.29 -16.87 -7.34
N MET A 76 -12.31 -16.67 -6.49
CA MET A 76 -13.42 -17.59 -6.34
C MET A 76 -14.46 -17.33 -7.44
N PRO A 77 -15.05 -18.39 -8.02
CA PRO A 77 -16.09 -18.24 -9.01
C PRO A 77 -17.35 -17.69 -8.36
N VAL A 78 -17.91 -16.63 -8.95
CA VAL A 78 -19.15 -15.99 -8.51
C VAL A 78 -20.34 -16.64 -9.20
N ASP A 79 -21.42 -16.91 -8.45
CA ASP A 79 -22.69 -17.31 -9.01
C ASP A 79 -23.37 -16.09 -9.68
N ARG A 80 -23.26 -16.02 -11.00
CA ARG A 80 -23.86 -14.96 -11.83
C ARG A 80 -25.24 -15.33 -12.38
N ALA A 81 -25.79 -16.49 -12.00
CA ALA A 81 -27.08 -16.91 -12.52
C ALA A 81 -28.15 -15.88 -12.16
N PRO A 82 -28.91 -15.35 -13.14
CA PRO A 82 -30.05 -14.50 -12.84
C PRO A 82 -31.09 -15.36 -12.11
N LYS A 83 -31.20 -15.18 -10.79
CA LYS A 83 -32.36 -15.71 -10.06
C LYS A 83 -33.57 -14.91 -10.52
N LEU A 84 -34.33 -15.46 -11.48
CA LEU A 84 -35.67 -15.01 -11.81
C LEU A 84 -36.53 -15.12 -10.55
N GLN A 85 -36.63 -14.03 -9.80
CA GLN A 85 -37.77 -13.81 -8.94
C GLN A 85 -38.82 -13.06 -9.76
N SER A 86 -40.04 -13.61 -9.71
CA SER A 86 -41.14 -13.44 -10.65
C SER A 86 -41.51 -12.00 -10.99
N ALA A 87 -41.95 -11.85 -12.24
CA ALA A 87 -42.39 -10.63 -12.88
C ALA A 87 -43.57 -9.94 -12.15
N GLY A 88 -43.43 -8.63 -11.94
CA GLY A 88 -44.54 -7.68 -11.86
C GLY A 88 -44.44 -6.70 -13.05
N PRO A 89 -45.55 -6.11 -13.55
CA PRO A 89 -45.56 -5.47 -14.86
C PRO A 89 -44.69 -4.21 -14.94
N ARG A 90 -43.97 -4.12 -16.07
CA ARG A 90 -43.13 -3.01 -16.49
C ARG A 90 -43.95 -1.74 -16.72
N THR A 91 -43.53 -0.64 -16.09
CA THR A 91 -43.69 0.70 -16.69
C THR A 91 -42.35 1.11 -17.27
N THR A 92 -42.29 1.14 -18.61
CA THR A 92 -41.17 1.65 -19.39
C THR A 92 -41.01 3.15 -19.19
N ARG A 93 -39.83 3.60 -18.75
CA ARG A 93 -39.39 4.99 -18.89
C ARG A 93 -38.06 4.98 -19.66
N PRO A 94 -37.89 5.80 -20.72
CA PRO A 94 -36.72 5.70 -21.58
C PRO A 94 -35.42 6.01 -20.83
N ALA A 95 -34.37 5.33 -21.29
CA ALA A 95 -33.00 5.46 -20.81
C ALA A 95 -32.48 6.88 -21.07
N GLU A 96 -32.21 7.61 -20.00
CA GLU A 96 -31.47 8.85 -20.07
C GLU A 96 -29.98 8.49 -20.14
N ALA A 97 -29.39 8.81 -21.28
CA ALA A 97 -27.99 8.55 -21.60
C ALA A 97 -27.09 9.12 -20.49
N ALA A 98 -26.27 8.25 -19.91
CA ALA A 98 -25.16 8.67 -19.05
C ALA A 98 -24.27 9.62 -19.87
N ARG A 99 -24.28 10.89 -19.47
CA ARG A 99 -23.36 11.91 -19.99
C ARG A 99 -21.92 11.46 -19.66
N PRO A 100 -20.97 11.58 -20.59
CA PRO A 100 -19.57 11.35 -20.27
C PRO A 100 -19.12 12.38 -19.23
N TYR A 101 -18.55 11.90 -18.13
CA TYR A 101 -17.84 12.74 -17.16
C TYR A 101 -16.54 13.21 -17.82
N THR A 102 -16.59 14.27 -18.61
CA THR A 102 -15.40 15.02 -18.99
C THR A 102 -15.14 16.02 -17.87
N THR A 103 -14.49 15.57 -16.79
CA THR A 103 -13.85 16.50 -15.86
C THR A 103 -12.56 16.94 -16.54
N ALA A 104 -12.60 18.15 -17.12
CA ALA A 104 -11.41 18.83 -17.58
C ALA A 104 -10.45 18.98 -16.39
N VAL A 105 -9.23 18.45 -16.54
CA VAL A 105 -8.12 18.69 -15.62
C VAL A 105 -7.75 20.17 -15.77
N PRO A 106 -7.91 21.02 -14.73
CA PRO A 106 -7.37 22.38 -14.79
C PRO A 106 -5.84 22.29 -14.83
N PRO A 107 -5.15 23.18 -15.57
CA PRO A 107 -3.70 23.18 -15.61
C PRO A 107 -3.14 23.44 -14.21
N LEU A 108 -2.19 22.61 -13.82
CA LEU A 108 -1.42 22.70 -12.59
C LEU A 108 -0.73 24.07 -12.55
N ALA A 109 -1.14 24.94 -11.62
CA ALA A 109 -0.35 26.11 -11.28
C ALA A 109 1.02 25.65 -10.75
N PRO A 110 2.13 26.31 -11.11
CA PRO A 110 3.44 25.96 -10.58
C PRO A 110 3.43 26.07 -9.04
N PRO A 111 4.08 25.13 -8.33
CA PRO A 111 4.14 25.21 -6.87
C PRO A 111 4.89 26.49 -6.47
N GLU A 112 4.24 27.28 -5.63
CA GLU A 112 4.94 28.33 -4.87
C GLU A 112 6.02 27.68 -4.00
N PRO A 113 7.19 28.32 -3.85
CA PRO A 113 8.26 27.77 -3.04
C PRO A 113 7.78 27.58 -1.60
N ALA A 114 7.90 26.35 -1.11
CA ALA A 114 7.58 25.98 0.26
C ALA A 114 8.21 26.97 1.23
N ALA A 115 7.40 27.41 2.19
CA ALA A 115 7.83 28.19 3.33
C ALA A 115 9.06 27.55 3.98
N GLY A 116 10.02 28.39 4.36
CA GLY A 116 11.32 27.98 4.89
C GLY A 116 11.27 27.05 6.11
N PRO A 117 12.43 26.55 6.54
CA PRO A 117 12.55 25.48 7.54
C PRO A 117 11.77 25.81 8.80
N GLY A 118 10.81 24.94 9.14
CA GLY A 118 10.05 25.04 10.38
C GLY A 118 10.97 24.99 11.61
N PRO A 119 10.54 25.55 12.75
CA PRO A 119 11.34 25.74 13.97
C PRO A 119 11.85 24.44 14.64
N ALA A 120 11.51 23.26 14.10
CA ALA A 120 11.82 21.96 14.70
C ALA A 120 13.32 21.61 14.67
N ARG A 121 14.09 22.04 13.65
CA ARG A 121 15.54 21.76 13.58
C ARG A 121 16.33 22.45 14.68
N ALA A 122 15.96 23.69 15.02
CA ALA A 122 16.74 24.53 15.93
C ALA A 122 16.70 24.05 17.39
N LEU A 123 15.78 23.16 17.76
CA LEU A 123 15.56 22.70 19.13
C LEU A 123 15.92 21.23 19.35
N ARG A 124 16.32 20.50 18.30
CA ARG A 124 16.54 19.06 18.39
C ARG A 124 17.91 18.77 19.06
N PRO A 125 17.96 17.99 20.16
CA PRO A 125 19.24 17.60 20.78
C PRO A 125 20.07 16.76 19.81
N PRO A 126 21.40 16.63 19.99
CA PRO A 126 22.20 15.76 19.13
C PRO A 126 21.73 14.30 19.22
N PHE A 127 21.66 13.62 18.07
CA PHE A 127 21.36 12.20 18.01
C PHE A 127 22.45 11.39 18.72
N ARG A 128 22.06 10.35 19.48
CA ARG A 128 22.98 9.47 20.21
C ARG A 128 23.02 8.10 19.54
N PRO A 129 23.95 7.86 18.60
CA PRO A 129 24.01 6.61 17.86
C PRO A 129 24.40 5.44 18.76
N ARG A 130 23.98 4.24 18.38
CA ARG A 130 24.44 2.98 18.96
C ARG A 130 24.97 2.09 17.85
N PRO A 131 26.10 1.37 18.05
CA PRO A 131 26.67 0.53 17.01
C PRO A 131 25.67 -0.50 16.49
N VAL A 132 25.67 -0.70 15.17
CA VAL A 132 24.83 -1.71 14.50
C VAL A 132 25.66 -2.98 14.31
N ARG A 133 25.31 -4.04 15.04
CA ARG A 133 26.00 -5.35 14.97
C ARG A 133 25.08 -6.46 14.48
N THR A 134 23.78 -6.30 14.68
CA THR A 134 22.74 -7.28 14.35
C THR A 134 21.63 -6.63 13.52
N PRO A 135 20.79 -7.44 12.82
CA PRO A 135 19.58 -6.93 12.16
C PRO A 135 18.66 -6.15 13.12
N GLN A 136 18.52 -6.64 14.36
CA GLN A 136 17.71 -5.99 15.38
C GLN A 136 18.28 -4.62 15.78
N ASP A 137 19.61 -4.47 15.83
CA ASP A 137 20.24 -3.16 16.08
C ASP A 137 19.94 -2.16 14.96
N ALA A 138 19.91 -2.63 13.70
CA ALA A 138 19.56 -1.80 12.56
C ALA A 138 18.13 -1.27 12.67
N VAL A 139 17.17 -2.16 13.00
CA VAL A 139 15.76 -1.78 13.20
C VAL A 139 15.62 -0.79 14.34
N LEU A 140 16.26 -1.04 15.48
CA LEU A 140 16.20 -0.16 16.64
C LEU A 140 16.87 1.21 16.38
N THR A 141 17.93 1.22 15.59
CA THR A 141 18.62 2.46 15.17
C THR A 141 17.71 3.29 14.28
N ALA A 142 17.09 2.69 13.26
CA ALA A 142 16.13 3.38 12.39
C ALA A 142 14.93 3.93 13.18
N ALA A 143 14.33 3.12 14.06
CA ALA A 143 13.18 3.54 14.87
C ALA A 143 13.53 4.74 15.78
N ARG A 144 14.67 4.69 16.49
CA ARG A 144 15.13 5.81 17.33
C ARG A 144 15.47 7.04 16.52
N TYR A 145 16.03 6.86 15.34
CA TYR A 145 16.35 7.98 14.46
C TYR A 145 15.09 8.69 13.98
N LEU A 146 14.07 7.94 13.54
CA LEU A 146 12.79 8.52 13.14
C LEU A 146 12.04 9.16 14.33
N GLN A 147 12.07 8.56 15.52
CA GLN A 147 11.55 9.20 16.74
C GLN A 147 12.27 10.51 17.04
N TRP A 148 13.60 10.52 16.93
CA TRP A 148 14.41 11.74 17.06
C TRP A 148 14.05 12.79 16.00
N LEU A 149 13.69 12.37 14.79
CA LEU A 149 13.19 13.26 13.74
C LEU A 149 11.78 13.82 14.03
N GLY A 150 11.00 13.19 14.93
CA GLY A 150 9.65 13.62 15.32
C GLY A 150 8.52 12.66 14.92
N PHE A 151 8.85 11.43 14.53
CA PHE A 151 7.89 10.35 14.24
C PHE A 151 7.77 9.43 15.47
N GLU A 152 6.91 9.81 16.40
CA GLU A 152 6.81 9.16 17.73
C GLU A 152 5.90 7.91 17.73
N ASP A 153 4.98 7.81 16.78
CA ASP A 153 3.89 6.84 16.71
C ASP A 153 4.21 5.60 15.86
N LEU A 154 5.47 5.16 15.84
CA LEU A 154 5.92 4.04 15.01
C LEU A 154 5.69 2.67 15.66
N GLU A 155 4.89 1.84 15.02
CA GLU A 155 4.66 0.43 15.35
C GLU A 155 5.48 -0.50 14.44
N LEU A 156 6.07 -1.55 15.04
CA LEU A 156 6.87 -2.52 14.31
C LEU A 156 6.00 -3.63 13.72
N THR A 157 6.17 -3.89 12.43
CA THR A 157 5.60 -5.05 11.74
C THR A 157 6.70 -5.79 10.99
N SER A 158 6.91 -7.07 11.31
CA SER A 158 7.86 -7.91 10.58
C SER A 158 7.40 -8.09 9.13
N GLY A 159 8.26 -7.74 8.16
CA GLY A 159 8.01 -7.94 6.74
C GLY A 159 8.18 -9.41 6.34
N GLN A 160 7.54 -9.80 5.24
CA GLN A 160 7.59 -11.17 4.71
C GLN A 160 8.71 -11.37 3.67
N GLU A 161 9.30 -10.28 3.14
CA GLU A 161 10.26 -10.33 2.02
C GLU A 161 11.61 -9.70 2.41
N ARG A 162 12.73 -10.34 2.02
CA ARG A 162 14.13 -9.90 2.24
C ARG A 162 14.52 -9.58 3.70
N ASP A 163 14.05 -10.34 4.69
CA ASP A 163 14.36 -10.12 6.12
C ASP A 163 14.20 -8.65 6.53
N SER A 164 13.16 -7.99 5.98
CA SER A 164 12.90 -6.58 6.20
C SER A 164 11.88 -6.37 7.31
N THR A 165 12.01 -5.29 8.05
CA THR A 165 11.03 -4.87 9.07
C THR A 165 10.42 -3.55 8.67
N THR A 166 9.09 -3.47 8.70
CA THR A 166 8.35 -2.24 8.43
C THR A 166 8.01 -1.53 9.74
N LEU A 167 8.21 -0.22 9.78
CA LEU A 167 7.78 0.68 10.85
C LEU A 167 6.61 1.51 10.30
N LEU A 168 5.45 1.42 10.93
CA LEU A 168 4.23 2.09 10.50
C LEU A 168 3.83 3.14 11.52
N GLY A 169 3.60 4.38 11.07
CA GLY A 169 3.00 5.44 11.87
C GLY A 169 2.00 6.23 11.04
N GLY A 170 1.25 7.13 11.67
CA GLY A 170 0.19 7.90 11.00
C GLY A 170 0.68 8.86 9.92
N ARG A 171 1.99 9.19 9.91
CA ARG A 171 2.62 10.11 8.94
C ARG A 171 3.84 9.53 8.23
N MET A 172 4.16 8.26 8.46
CA MET A 172 5.38 7.64 7.95
C MET A 172 5.20 6.14 7.78
N VAL A 173 5.69 5.62 6.65
CA VAL A 173 6.02 4.21 6.49
C VAL A 173 7.52 4.12 6.27
N ALA A 174 8.21 3.39 7.15
CA ALA A 174 9.63 3.14 6.98
C ALA A 174 9.93 1.65 6.84
N ARG A 175 10.91 1.31 6.01
CA ARG A 175 11.39 -0.06 5.82
C ARG A 175 12.86 -0.17 6.20
N VAL A 176 13.18 -1.16 7.02
CA VAL A 176 14.56 -1.50 7.37
C VAL A 176 14.90 -2.82 6.69
N ASP A 177 15.83 -2.78 5.75
CA ASP A 177 16.30 -3.94 4.97
C ASP A 177 17.72 -4.32 5.42
N THR A 178 17.85 -5.49 6.02
CA THR A 178 19.12 -6.03 6.52
C THR A 178 19.71 -7.09 5.60
N TRP A 179 19.20 -7.22 4.38
CA TRP A 179 19.70 -8.17 3.40
C TRP A 179 21.13 -7.84 2.97
N SER A 180 21.90 -8.87 2.59
CA SER A 180 23.33 -8.75 2.25
C SER A 180 23.60 -8.09 0.89
N GLU A 181 22.59 -8.00 0.02
CA GLU A 181 22.70 -7.34 -1.28
C GLU A 181 22.10 -5.93 -1.24
N PRO A 182 22.60 -4.98 -2.04
CA PRO A 182 22.02 -3.64 -2.15
C PRO A 182 20.56 -3.68 -2.58
N ALA A 183 19.75 -2.77 -2.06
CA ALA A 183 18.35 -2.66 -2.44
C ALA A 183 18.19 -2.23 -3.91
N ASP A 184 17.24 -2.87 -4.59
CA ASP A 184 16.92 -2.65 -6.00
C ASP A 184 15.77 -1.65 -6.18
N VAL A 185 15.46 -1.33 -7.44
CA VAL A 185 14.37 -0.40 -7.80
C VAL A 185 13.02 -0.92 -7.30
N LYS A 186 12.77 -2.23 -7.40
CA LYS A 186 11.52 -2.87 -6.97
C LYS A 186 11.28 -2.60 -5.48
N ALA A 187 12.30 -2.75 -4.63
CA ALA A 187 12.17 -2.52 -3.20
C ALA A 187 11.71 -1.08 -2.87
N VAL A 188 12.30 -0.08 -3.56
CA VAL A 188 11.93 1.33 -3.40
C VAL A 188 10.51 1.61 -3.89
N GLU A 189 10.14 1.10 -5.07
CA GLU A 189 8.80 1.29 -5.64
C GLU A 189 7.71 0.61 -4.80
N CYS A 190 7.98 -0.60 -4.28
CA CYS A 190 7.05 -1.29 -3.38
C CYS A 190 6.79 -0.49 -2.09
N LEU A 191 7.85 0.06 -1.48
CA LEU A 191 7.69 0.94 -0.31
C LEU A 191 6.87 2.19 -0.65
N TRP A 192 7.14 2.83 -1.78
CA TRP A 192 6.37 4.00 -2.22
C TRP A 192 4.88 3.68 -2.43
N LEU A 193 4.57 2.52 -3.02
CA LEU A 193 3.17 2.10 -3.19
C LEU A 193 2.44 1.92 -1.86
N GLU A 194 3.15 1.56 -0.79
CA GLU A 194 2.57 1.40 0.54
C GLU A 194 2.15 2.73 1.17
N THR A 195 2.68 3.88 0.74
CA THR A 195 2.29 5.20 1.29
C THR A 195 1.11 5.84 0.58
N LEU A 196 0.68 5.32 -0.57
CA LEU A 196 -0.39 5.90 -1.39
C LEU A 196 -1.79 5.88 -0.73
N HIS A 197 -1.94 5.26 0.44
CA HIS A 197 -3.21 5.18 1.15
C HIS A 197 -3.55 6.47 1.92
N GLY A 198 -2.61 7.39 2.10
CA GLY A 198 -2.82 8.62 2.87
C GLY A 198 -2.18 9.84 2.21
N GLU A 199 -2.94 10.94 2.14
CA GLU A 199 -2.39 12.25 1.84
C GLU A 199 -1.48 12.62 3.03
N GLN A 200 -0.19 12.88 2.81
CA GLN A 200 0.82 13.21 3.84
C GLN A 200 1.55 12.05 4.55
N VAL A 201 1.65 10.86 3.95
CA VAL A 201 2.49 9.78 4.47
C VAL A 201 3.88 9.80 3.82
N ALA A 202 4.91 10.11 4.59
CA ALA A 202 6.30 10.05 4.13
C ALA A 202 6.79 8.60 4.01
N ALA A 203 7.76 8.35 3.12
CA ALA A 203 8.37 7.05 2.93
C ALA A 203 9.88 7.11 3.26
N ALA A 204 10.38 6.20 4.09
CA ALA A 204 11.81 6.09 4.37
C ALA A 204 12.31 4.65 4.26
N MET A 205 13.46 4.42 3.63
CA MET A 205 14.11 3.11 3.60
C MET A 205 15.48 3.23 4.29
N PHE A 206 15.82 2.23 5.09
CA PHE A 206 17.12 2.07 5.74
C PHE A 206 17.72 0.77 5.28
N THR A 207 18.98 0.77 4.83
CA THR A 207 19.69 -0.46 4.46
C THR A 207 21.07 -0.53 5.08
N VAL A 208 21.55 -1.74 5.35
CA VAL A 208 22.96 -1.95 5.76
C VAL A 208 23.89 -2.15 4.54
N SER A 209 23.34 -2.61 3.42
CA SER A 209 24.08 -2.97 2.19
C SER A 209 24.03 -1.89 1.11
N GLY A 210 23.41 -0.73 1.40
CA GLY A 210 23.24 0.38 0.46
C GLY A 210 22.19 0.11 -0.62
N TYR A 211 22.31 0.82 -1.74
CA TYR A 211 21.35 0.83 -2.84
C TYR A 211 22.04 0.69 -4.19
N SER A 212 21.35 0.08 -5.15
CA SER A 212 21.74 0.22 -6.55
C SER A 212 21.61 1.68 -7.03
N ARG A 213 22.43 2.10 -8.00
CA ARG A 213 22.37 3.46 -8.56
C ARG A 213 20.98 3.81 -9.10
N GLN A 214 20.31 2.84 -9.72
CA GLN A 214 18.95 3.04 -10.23
C GLN A 214 17.93 3.24 -9.10
N ALA A 215 18.08 2.51 -7.98
CA ALA A 215 17.22 2.69 -6.80
C ALA A 215 17.38 4.08 -6.19
N THR A 216 18.60 4.62 -6.11
CA THR A 216 18.83 5.99 -5.63
C THR A 216 18.14 7.04 -6.49
N VAL A 217 18.31 6.96 -7.83
CA VAL A 217 17.63 7.87 -8.76
C VAL A 217 16.12 7.75 -8.65
N ARG A 218 15.60 6.52 -8.51
CA ARG A 218 14.16 6.31 -8.39
C ARG A 218 13.60 6.81 -7.06
N GLY A 219 14.33 6.62 -5.96
CA GLY A 219 13.94 7.14 -4.64
C GLY A 219 13.83 8.66 -4.64
N GLU A 220 14.74 9.35 -5.31
CA GLU A 220 14.65 10.81 -5.50
C GLU A 220 13.37 11.22 -6.23
N GLN A 221 13.06 10.57 -7.36
CA GLN A 221 11.85 10.87 -8.16
C GLN A 221 10.54 10.63 -7.40
N LEU A 222 10.54 9.65 -6.48
CA LEU A 222 9.37 9.25 -5.71
C LEU A 222 9.33 9.89 -4.32
N LEU A 223 10.30 10.74 -3.97
CA LEU A 223 10.47 11.35 -2.65
C LEU A 223 10.51 10.31 -1.51
N VAL A 224 11.10 9.15 -1.79
CA VAL A 224 11.41 8.14 -0.77
C VAL A 224 12.77 8.49 -0.18
N ALA A 225 12.82 8.75 1.13
CA ALA A 225 14.06 9.04 1.84
C ALA A 225 14.89 7.77 1.99
N LEU A 226 16.10 7.74 1.41
CA LEU A 226 16.98 6.57 1.44
C LEU A 226 18.14 6.80 2.41
N PHE A 227 18.33 5.89 3.37
CA PHE A 227 19.40 5.94 4.34
C PHE A 227 20.25 4.68 4.32
N THR A 228 21.57 4.84 4.32
CA THR A 228 22.48 3.73 4.61
C THR A 228 22.85 3.76 6.09
N LEU A 229 22.72 2.64 6.78
CA LEU A 229 23.11 2.49 8.18
C LEU A 229 24.59 2.10 8.24
N ASP A 230 25.43 2.99 8.75
CA ASP A 230 26.82 2.66 9.02
C ASP A 230 26.97 1.78 10.28
N ALA A 231 28.14 1.18 10.47
CA ALA A 231 28.43 0.33 11.63
C ALA A 231 28.43 1.10 12.97
N ALA A 232 28.57 2.42 12.94
CA ALA A 232 28.47 3.27 14.13
C ALA A 232 27.00 3.52 14.53
N GLY A 233 26.05 3.22 13.65
CA GLY A 233 24.62 3.45 13.83
C GLY A 233 24.20 4.89 13.59
N ILE A 234 24.93 5.60 12.73
CA ILE A 234 24.51 6.91 12.21
C ILE A 234 23.90 6.68 10.82
N PRO A 235 22.59 6.92 10.64
CA PRO A 235 22.00 6.86 9.31
C PRO A 235 22.56 7.95 8.40
N GLN A 236 23.13 7.54 7.26
CA GLN A 236 23.70 8.44 6.25
C GLN A 236 22.69 8.63 5.11
N PRO A 237 22.31 9.89 4.76
CA PRO A 237 21.40 10.13 3.66
C PRO A 237 22.06 9.69 2.34
N SER A 238 21.28 8.98 1.52
CA SER A 238 21.75 8.44 0.24
C SER A 238 21.12 9.18 -0.96
N ASN A 239 20.18 10.09 -0.72
CA ASN A 239 19.52 10.93 -1.72
C ASN A 239 19.02 12.25 -1.11
N GLY A 240 18.56 13.18 -1.95
CA GLY A 240 18.08 14.51 -1.53
C GLY A 240 16.81 14.44 -0.68
N ALA A 241 15.90 13.50 -0.96
CA ALA A 241 14.73 13.28 -0.11
C ALA A 241 15.09 12.91 1.34
N ALA A 242 16.16 12.13 1.54
CA ALA A 242 16.67 11.82 2.88
C ALA A 242 17.29 13.04 3.56
N GLU A 243 18.03 13.86 2.82
CA GLU A 243 18.58 15.12 3.33
C GLU A 243 17.44 16.06 3.77
N ALA A 244 16.42 16.24 2.93
CA ALA A 244 15.24 17.03 3.25
C ALA A 244 14.54 16.52 4.53
N LEU A 245 14.32 15.20 4.64
CA LEU A 245 13.73 14.59 5.82
C LEU A 245 14.53 14.85 7.09
N MET A 246 15.86 14.83 7.01
CA MET A 246 16.74 15.15 8.13
C MET A 246 16.59 16.60 8.58
N GLU A 247 16.50 17.52 7.61
CA GLU A 247 16.47 18.95 7.85
C GLU A 247 15.11 19.45 8.34
N THR A 248 14.02 18.96 7.76
CA THR A 248 12.66 19.51 7.98
C THR A 248 11.77 18.57 8.80
N GLY A 249 12.13 17.29 8.92
CA GLY A 249 11.22 16.25 9.44
C GLY A 249 10.10 15.87 8.46
N TRP A 250 10.21 16.26 7.19
CA TRP A 250 9.29 15.94 6.09
C TRP A 250 10.08 15.68 4.79
N THR A 251 9.56 14.84 3.90
CA THR A 251 10.22 14.53 2.60
C THR A 251 9.88 15.52 1.49
N SER A 252 9.04 16.53 1.76
CA SER A 252 8.53 17.51 0.78
C SER A 252 8.17 18.83 1.44
#